data_AF-A0A6J2RAU1-F1
#
_entry.id   AF-A0A6J2RAU1-F1
#
_cell.length_a   1.000
_cell.length_b   1.000
_cell.length_c   1.000
_cell.angle_alpha   90.00
_cell.angle_beta   90.00
_cell.angle_gamma   90.00
#
_symmetry.space_group_name_H-M   'P 1'
#
loop_
_entity.id
_entity.type
_entity.pdbx_description
1 polymer ?
#
loop_
_entity_poly.entity_id
_entity_poly.type
_entity_poly.pdbx_seq_one_letter_code
_entity_poly.pdbx_strand_id
1 'polypeptide(L)'
;MSEAAVDPSTLCLFDVDGTLTAARKHVTPHMSAFLEKLKTLVGVGVVGGSDLSKIKEQLGDDVIQKMDYVFAENGLVAYKNGQLLCVQSIQAHMGEELLQDFINFCLNYMAKIKLPKKRGTFIEFRNGMLNVSPIGRSCTQEERKEFYELDQKEKIREKFVSILKEEFKGKGLSFSIGRKRLRDLLRPSDHRPRSVQSRGNSTTLPAAFLLMREAAALTVCCIVFTRQRFYLILSSEV
;
A
#
# COMPACT_ATOMS: atom_id res chain seq x y z
N MET A 1 20.96 -36.95 14.68
CA MET A 1 19.85 -36.23 14.01
C MET A 1 20.50 -35.19 13.12
N SER A 2 20.34 -35.28 11.80
CA SER A 2 20.91 -34.29 10.89
C SER A 2 20.18 -32.97 11.09
N GLU A 3 20.88 -31.92 11.53
CA GLU A 3 20.38 -30.55 11.36
C GLU A 3 20.10 -30.36 9.88
N ALA A 4 18.82 -30.25 9.51
CA ALA A 4 18.45 -29.87 8.17
C ALA A 4 19.00 -28.45 7.99
N ALA A 5 20.04 -28.31 7.18
CA ALA A 5 20.58 -27.01 6.84
C ALA A 5 19.46 -26.17 6.22
N VAL A 6 19.26 -24.95 6.74
CA VAL A 6 18.33 -23.97 6.17
C VAL A 6 18.62 -23.86 4.68
N ASP A 7 17.60 -24.02 3.82
CA ASP A 7 17.75 -23.87 2.38
C ASP A 7 17.98 -22.38 2.05
N PRO A 8 19.20 -21.97 1.68
CA PRO A 8 19.48 -20.56 1.38
C PRO A 8 18.86 -20.15 0.03
N SER A 9 18.42 -21.12 -0.79
CA SER A 9 17.88 -20.85 -2.11
C SER A 9 16.39 -20.53 -2.10
N THR A 10 15.70 -20.61 -0.96
CA THR A 10 14.27 -20.39 -0.85
C THR A 10 13.94 -19.34 0.20
N LEU A 11 13.15 -18.34 -0.20
CA LEU A 11 12.57 -17.29 0.62
C LEU A 11 11.05 -17.30 0.47
N CYS A 12 10.35 -17.40 1.59
CA CYS A 12 8.89 -17.25 1.68
C CYS A 12 8.55 -15.82 2.11
N LEU A 13 7.89 -15.06 1.24
CA LEU A 13 7.33 -13.76 1.58
C LEU A 13 5.83 -13.83 1.80
N PHE A 14 5.37 -13.23 2.89
CA PHE A 14 3.96 -13.19 3.28
C PHE A 14 3.45 -11.76 3.35
N ASP A 15 2.25 -11.54 2.81
CA ASP A 15 1.48 -10.35 3.17
C ASP A 15 1.08 -10.40 4.65
N VAL A 16 0.79 -9.25 5.26
CA VAL A 16 0.48 -9.18 6.70
C VAL A 16 -1.02 -9.35 6.94
N ASP A 17 -1.82 -8.34 6.58
CA ASP A 17 -3.25 -8.28 6.90
C ASP A 17 -4.08 -9.22 6.01
N GLY A 18 -4.80 -10.16 6.62
CA GLY A 18 -5.61 -11.15 5.90
C GLY A 18 -4.84 -12.39 5.43
N THR A 19 -3.51 -12.41 5.55
CA THR A 19 -2.67 -13.58 5.25
C THR A 19 -2.08 -14.17 6.54
N LEU A 20 -1.27 -13.41 7.28
CA LEU A 20 -0.71 -13.87 8.56
C LEU A 20 -1.64 -13.58 9.75
N THR A 21 -2.44 -12.53 9.65
CA THR A 21 -3.42 -12.16 10.68
C THR A 21 -4.82 -12.08 10.10
N ALA A 22 -5.83 -12.26 10.95
CA ALA A 22 -7.16 -11.80 10.58
C ALA A 22 -7.14 -10.26 10.41
N ALA A 23 -8.09 -9.73 9.63
CA ALA A 23 -8.14 -8.31 9.29
C ALA A 23 -8.07 -7.41 10.54
N ARG A 24 -7.02 -6.58 10.64
CA ARG A 24 -6.72 -5.65 11.75
C ARG A 24 -6.63 -6.31 13.13
N LYS A 25 -6.22 -7.58 13.19
CA LYS A 25 -5.99 -8.31 14.44
C LYS A 25 -4.52 -8.68 14.59
N HIS A 26 -4.14 -9.03 15.81
CA HIS A 26 -2.85 -9.60 16.13
C HIS A 26 -2.69 -11.01 15.56
N VAL A 27 -1.45 -11.40 15.27
CA VAL A 27 -1.06 -12.76 14.92
C VAL A 27 -1.41 -13.72 16.07
N THR A 28 -1.84 -14.92 15.72
CA THR A 28 -2.13 -15.94 16.73
C THR A 28 -0.82 -16.61 17.19
N PRO A 29 -0.75 -17.10 18.45
CA PRO A 29 0.43 -17.83 18.92
C PRO A 29 0.78 -19.03 18.02
N HIS A 30 -0.24 -19.72 17.50
CA HIS A 30 -0.05 -20.82 16.56
C HIS A 30 0.63 -20.38 15.26
N MET A 31 0.21 -19.26 14.67
CA MET A 31 0.84 -18.73 13.44
C MET A 31 2.27 -18.26 13.72
N SER A 32 2.51 -17.60 14.86
CA SER A 32 3.86 -17.18 15.26
C SER A 32 4.80 -18.39 15.38
N ALA A 33 4.38 -19.44 16.09
CA ALA A 33 5.18 -20.67 16.23
C ALA A 33 5.42 -21.39 14.90
N PHE A 34 4.43 -21.34 14.00
CA PHE A 34 4.59 -21.88 12.64
C PHE A 34 5.65 -21.13 11.84
N LEU A 35 5.66 -19.79 11.88
CA LEU A 35 6.66 -18.97 11.18
C LEU A 35 8.07 -19.18 11.74
N GLU A 36 8.21 -19.29 13.06
CA GLU A 36 9.50 -19.62 13.69
C GLU A 36 10.00 -21.00 13.26
N LYS A 37 9.13 -22.00 13.22
CA LYS A 37 9.49 -23.33 12.69
C LYS A 37 9.86 -23.28 11.22
N LEU A 38 9.13 -22.52 10.40
CA LEU A 38 9.41 -22.37 8.97
C LEU A 38 10.78 -21.73 8.72
N LYS A 39 11.16 -20.74 9.54
CA LYS A 39 12.46 -20.07 9.48
C LYS A 39 13.64 -21.03 9.67
N THR A 40 13.45 -22.12 10.41
CA THR A 40 14.49 -23.16 10.55
C THR A 40 14.71 -23.98 9.27
N LEU A 41 13.84 -23.84 8.27
CA LEU A 41 13.88 -24.61 7.02
C LEU A 41 14.23 -23.73 5.82
N VAL A 42 13.72 -22.50 5.77
CA VAL A 42 13.86 -21.56 4.64
C VAL A 42 13.92 -20.13 5.16
N GLY A 43 14.40 -19.19 4.35
CA GLY A 43 14.28 -17.77 4.66
C GLY A 43 12.81 -17.35 4.74
N VAL A 44 12.47 -16.52 5.73
CA VAL A 44 11.10 -16.02 5.94
C VAL A 44 11.10 -14.50 6.02
N GLY A 45 10.19 -13.88 5.27
CA GLY A 45 9.98 -12.45 5.35
C GLY A 45 8.52 -12.05 5.24
N VAL A 46 8.25 -10.80 5.62
CA VAL A 46 6.92 -10.19 5.53
C VAL A 46 6.98 -8.94 4.67
N VAL A 47 5.90 -8.68 3.94
CA VAL A 47 5.72 -7.46 3.14
C VAL A 47 4.35 -6.88 3.42
N GLY A 48 4.28 -5.57 3.70
CA GLY A 48 3.01 -4.89 3.94
C GLY A 48 3.03 -3.49 3.37
N GLY A 49 1.88 -3.04 2.87
CA GLY A 49 1.69 -1.65 2.42
C GLY A 49 1.58 -0.63 3.56
N SER A 50 1.49 -1.12 4.79
CA SER A 50 1.45 -0.29 6.01
C SER A 50 2.86 0.15 6.44
N ASP A 51 2.92 1.19 7.27
CA ASP A 51 4.12 1.55 8.02
C ASP A 51 4.56 0.41 8.97
N LEU A 52 5.81 0.48 9.43
CA LEU A 52 6.39 -0.51 10.32
C LEU A 52 5.65 -0.62 11.66
N SER A 53 5.12 0.48 12.18
CA SER A 53 4.39 0.50 13.45
C SER A 53 3.15 -0.39 13.39
N LYS A 54 2.36 -0.33 12.32
CA LYS A 54 1.21 -1.23 12.11
C LYS A 54 1.63 -2.68 11.94
N ILE A 55 2.75 -2.94 11.25
CA ILE A 55 3.28 -4.31 11.13
C ILE A 55 3.65 -4.84 12.52
N LYS A 56 4.27 -4.02 13.37
CA LYS A 56 4.58 -4.37 14.77
C LYS A 56 3.33 -4.59 15.61
N GLU A 57 2.32 -3.74 15.46
CA GLU A 57 1.03 -3.97 16.11
C GLU A 57 0.49 -5.36 15.73
N GLN A 58 0.51 -5.74 14.45
CA GLN A 58 -0.06 -7.01 14.01
C GLN A 58 0.81 -8.23 14.35
N LEU A 59 2.13 -8.14 14.21
CA LEU A 59 3.05 -9.29 14.29
C LEU A 59 3.92 -9.32 15.55
N GLY A 60 3.86 -8.28 16.39
CA GLY A 60 4.69 -8.10 17.58
C GLY A 60 5.83 -7.11 17.37
N ASP A 61 6.25 -6.45 18.44
CA ASP A 61 7.34 -5.45 18.42
C ASP A 61 8.69 -6.04 18.00
N ASP A 62 8.87 -7.35 18.18
CA ASP A 62 10.05 -8.13 17.87
C ASP A 62 10.04 -8.74 16.45
N VAL A 63 9.10 -8.34 15.60
CA VAL A 63 8.96 -8.84 14.21
C VAL A 63 10.25 -8.70 13.39
N ILE A 64 11.02 -7.64 13.62
CA ILE A 64 12.27 -7.36 12.89
C ILE A 64 13.35 -8.39 13.22
N GLN A 65 13.30 -8.95 14.44
CA GLN A 65 14.22 -9.94 14.96
C GLN A 65 13.73 -11.36 14.62
N LYS A 66 12.40 -11.56 14.62
CA LYS A 66 11.77 -12.84 14.31
C LYS A 66 11.85 -13.21 12.83
N MET A 67 11.77 -12.25 11.92
CA MET A 67 11.85 -12.52 10.47
C MET A 67 13.26 -12.28 9.92
N ASP A 68 13.62 -12.98 8.84
CA ASP A 68 14.87 -12.67 8.12
C ASP A 68 14.73 -11.37 7.33
N TYR A 69 13.52 -11.09 6.81
CA TYR A 69 13.21 -9.84 6.10
C TYR A 69 11.91 -9.20 6.57
N VAL A 70 11.90 -7.88 6.70
CA VAL A 70 10.67 -7.09 6.94
C VAL A 70 10.61 -5.94 5.95
N PHE A 71 9.61 -5.95 5.09
CA PHE A 71 9.36 -4.91 4.08
C PHE A 71 8.11 -4.11 4.45
N ALA A 72 8.32 -2.96 5.10
CA ALA A 72 7.26 -2.00 5.37
C ALA A 72 7.08 -1.03 4.20
N GLU A 73 5.90 -0.43 4.09
CA GLU A 73 5.55 0.50 3.01
C GLU A 73 5.82 -0.08 1.61
N ASN A 74 5.45 -1.34 1.41
CA ASN A 74 5.74 -2.14 0.22
C ASN A 74 7.24 -2.26 -0.11
N GLY A 75 8.12 -2.20 0.88
CA GLY A 75 9.57 -2.34 0.72
C GLY A 75 10.35 -1.03 0.62
N LEU A 76 9.70 0.12 0.75
CA LEU A 76 10.40 1.41 0.89
C LEU A 76 11.23 1.47 2.17
N VAL A 77 10.78 0.75 3.20
CA VAL A 77 11.56 0.52 4.41
C VAL A 77 11.79 -0.98 4.52
N ALA A 78 13.05 -1.40 4.41
CA ALA A 78 13.43 -2.80 4.44
C ALA A 78 14.39 -3.09 5.59
N TYR A 79 14.15 -4.19 6.30
CA TYR A 79 15.07 -4.75 7.28
C TYR A 79 15.51 -6.14 6.82
N LYS A 80 16.77 -6.49 7.10
CA LYS A 80 17.31 -7.84 6.96
C LYS A 80 18.01 -8.22 8.26
N ASN A 81 17.68 -9.37 8.84
CA ASN A 81 18.32 -9.93 10.04
C ASN A 81 18.41 -8.93 11.20
N GLY A 82 17.30 -8.26 11.54
CA GLY A 82 17.28 -7.27 12.61
C GLY A 82 17.85 -5.89 12.23
N GLN A 83 18.53 -5.75 11.08
CA GLN A 83 19.21 -4.53 10.68
C GLN A 83 18.46 -3.79 9.57
N LEU A 84 18.49 -2.46 9.62
CA LEU A 84 17.92 -1.63 8.56
C LEU A 84 18.76 -1.79 7.29
N LEU A 85 18.13 -2.29 6.23
CA LEU A 85 18.77 -2.51 4.94
C LEU A 85 18.68 -1.26 4.08
N CYS A 86 17.49 -0.66 3.96
CA CYS A 86 17.30 0.59 3.23
C CYS A 86 16.06 1.35 3.68
N VAL A 87 16.10 2.67 3.50
CA VAL A 87 14.94 3.56 3.53
C VAL A 87 14.96 4.35 2.23
N GLN A 88 13.85 4.36 1.51
CA GLN A 88 13.68 5.15 0.30
C GLN A 88 12.44 6.02 0.41
N SER A 89 12.51 7.18 -0.22
CA SER A 89 11.40 8.13 -0.31
C SER A 89 11.21 8.59 -1.76
N ILE A 90 9.99 9.00 -2.08
CA ILE A 90 9.65 9.61 -3.37
C ILE A 90 10.48 10.88 -3.62
N GLN A 91 10.81 11.61 -2.55
CA GLN A 91 11.69 12.78 -2.60
C GLN A 91 13.10 12.40 -3.06
N ALA A 92 13.70 11.39 -2.45
CA ALA A 92 15.05 10.94 -2.81
C ALA A 92 15.10 10.39 -4.24
N HIS A 93 14.01 9.78 -4.71
CA HIS A 93 13.95 9.18 -6.04
C HIS A 93 13.63 10.19 -7.17
N MET A 94 12.67 11.09 -6.96
CA MET A 94 12.17 12.02 -7.98
C MET A 94 12.87 13.38 -7.96
N GLY A 95 13.47 13.75 -6.82
CA GLY A 95 14.07 15.06 -6.60
C GLY A 95 13.04 16.14 -6.20
N GLU A 96 13.53 17.16 -5.50
CA GLU A 96 12.70 18.28 -5.01
C GLU A 96 12.10 19.11 -6.14
N GLU A 97 12.86 19.39 -7.19
CA GLU A 97 12.42 20.23 -8.30
C GLU A 97 11.14 19.69 -8.97
N LEU A 98 11.16 18.41 -9.36
CA LEU A 98 10.00 17.76 -9.99
C LEU A 98 8.80 17.68 -9.04
N LEU A 99 9.03 17.43 -7.74
CA LEU A 99 7.96 17.35 -6.76
C LEU A 99 7.32 18.71 -6.50
N GLN A 100 8.11 19.78 -6.43
CA GLN A 100 7.59 21.13 -6.29
C GLN A 100 6.79 21.55 -7.51
N ASP A 101 7.27 21.28 -8.73
CA ASP A 101 6.53 21.52 -9.96
C ASP A 101 5.18 20.79 -9.95
N PHE A 102 5.20 19.52 -9.55
CA PHE A 102 4.00 18.71 -9.40
C PHE A 102 3.00 19.29 -8.38
N ILE A 103 3.49 19.62 -7.18
CA ILE A 103 2.67 20.16 -6.08
C ILE A 103 2.06 21.51 -6.50
N ASN A 104 2.87 22.40 -7.07
CA ASN A 104 2.44 23.72 -7.52
C ASN A 104 1.37 23.61 -8.61
N PHE A 105 1.56 22.72 -9.59
CA PHE A 105 0.56 22.45 -10.61
C PHE A 105 -0.76 21.97 -10.00
N CYS A 106 -0.71 21.00 -9.08
CA CYS A 106 -1.89 20.48 -8.43
C CYS A 106 -2.65 21.55 -7.62
N LEU A 107 -1.95 22.36 -6.84
CA LEU A 107 -2.55 23.44 -6.06
C LEU A 107 -3.21 24.47 -6.98
N ASN A 108 -2.52 24.89 -8.04
CA ASN A 108 -3.04 25.85 -9.03
C ASN A 108 -4.28 25.30 -9.75
N TYR A 109 -4.27 24.02 -10.12
CA TYR A 109 -5.41 23.39 -10.79
C TYR A 109 -6.61 23.29 -9.84
N MET A 110 -6.41 22.77 -8.61
CA MET A 110 -7.49 22.62 -7.62
C MET A 110 -8.08 23.94 -7.15
N ALA A 111 -7.30 25.03 -7.15
CA ALA A 111 -7.80 26.37 -6.86
C ALA A 111 -8.92 26.79 -7.84
N LYS A 112 -8.82 26.40 -9.12
CA LYS A 112 -9.76 26.75 -10.20
C LYS A 112 -11.04 25.91 -10.21
N ILE A 113 -11.02 24.69 -9.67
CA ILE A 113 -12.21 23.82 -9.60
C ILE A 113 -13.22 24.43 -8.64
N LYS A 114 -14.47 24.63 -9.07
CA LYS A 114 -15.58 25.00 -8.17
C LYS A 114 -16.25 23.73 -7.66
N LEU A 115 -16.32 23.58 -6.35
CA LEU A 115 -16.96 22.45 -5.67
C LEU A 115 -17.97 23.00 -4.67
N PRO A 116 -19.05 22.24 -4.36
CA PRO A 116 -20.00 22.64 -3.32
C PRO A 116 -19.32 22.87 -1.96
N LYS A 117 -18.30 22.06 -1.65
CA LYS A 117 -17.51 22.14 -0.42
C LYS A 117 -16.03 21.92 -0.73
N LYS A 118 -15.17 22.69 -0.06
CA LYS A 118 -13.72 22.50 0.02
C LYS A 118 -13.31 22.51 1.49
N ARG A 119 -12.36 21.65 1.86
CA ARG A 119 -11.85 21.52 3.22
C ARG A 119 -10.34 21.77 3.21
N GLY A 120 -9.54 20.88 3.80
CA GLY A 120 -8.09 20.97 3.85
C GLY A 120 -7.42 19.65 3.52
N THR A 121 -6.08 19.64 3.56
CA THR A 121 -5.26 18.47 3.18
C THR A 121 -5.56 18.04 1.74
N PHE A 122 -5.39 18.98 0.81
CA PHE A 122 -5.56 18.75 -0.64
C PHE A 122 -4.43 17.93 -1.24
N ILE A 123 -3.24 18.03 -0.67
CA ILE A 123 -2.07 17.22 -0.99
C ILE A 123 -1.55 16.68 0.33
N GLU A 124 -1.41 15.36 0.42
CA GLU A 124 -0.78 14.67 1.54
C GLU A 124 0.47 13.96 1.03
N PHE A 125 1.62 14.35 1.60
CA PHE A 125 2.90 13.75 1.30
C PHE A 125 3.09 12.47 2.12
N ARG A 126 3.38 11.36 1.45
CA ARG A 126 3.78 10.10 2.07
C ARG A 126 5.16 9.69 1.56
N ASN A 127 5.80 8.78 2.29
CA ASN A 127 7.15 8.34 1.95
C ASN A 127 7.23 7.82 0.51
N GLY A 128 6.25 7.04 0.05
CA GLY A 128 6.22 6.46 -1.30
C GLY A 128 5.34 7.13 -2.34
N MET A 129 4.55 8.14 -1.96
CA MET A 129 3.50 8.67 -2.83
C MET A 129 2.99 10.03 -2.38
N LEU A 130 2.36 10.74 -3.30
CA LEU A 130 1.52 11.90 -3.02
C LEU A 130 0.06 11.50 -3.17
N ASN A 131 -0.74 11.79 -2.14
CA ASN A 131 -2.19 11.71 -2.23
C ASN A 131 -2.76 13.09 -2.55
N VAL A 132 -3.49 13.21 -3.64
CA VAL A 132 -4.13 14.49 -4.04
C VAL A 132 -5.65 14.35 -3.97
N SER A 133 -6.34 15.35 -3.42
CA SER A 133 -7.79 15.33 -3.21
C SER A 133 -8.41 16.70 -3.48
N PRO A 134 -9.24 16.86 -4.54
CA PRO A 134 -9.87 18.14 -4.88
C PRO A 134 -10.77 18.73 -3.78
N ILE A 135 -11.52 17.88 -3.07
CA ILE A 135 -12.35 18.30 -1.91
C ILE A 135 -11.49 18.56 -0.66
N GLY A 136 -10.34 17.89 -0.53
CA GLY A 136 -9.51 17.85 0.66
C GLY A 136 -9.81 16.63 1.54
N ARG A 137 -8.77 15.99 2.10
CA ARG A 137 -8.88 14.77 2.91
C ARG A 137 -9.53 14.99 4.28
N SER A 138 -9.58 16.23 4.78
CA SER A 138 -10.22 16.56 6.06
C SER A 138 -11.75 16.74 5.98
N CYS A 139 -12.39 16.33 4.87
CA CYS A 139 -13.85 16.34 4.74
C CYS A 139 -14.53 15.29 5.62
N THR A 140 -15.78 15.56 6.00
CA THR A 140 -16.61 14.58 6.72
C THR A 140 -17.02 13.44 5.81
N GLN A 141 -17.58 12.38 6.39
CA GLN A 141 -18.05 11.23 5.62
C GLN A 141 -19.21 11.59 4.68
N GLU A 142 -20.10 12.48 5.12
CA GLU A 142 -21.24 12.98 4.35
C GLU A 142 -20.72 13.81 3.17
N GLU A 143 -19.81 14.74 3.42
CA GLU A 143 -19.19 15.59 2.39
C GLU A 143 -18.42 14.76 1.36
N ARG A 144 -17.74 13.71 1.81
CA ARG A 144 -17.07 12.75 0.93
C ARG A 144 -18.06 12.02 0.03
N LYS A 145 -19.21 11.62 0.56
CA LYS A 145 -20.27 10.95 -0.21
C LYS A 145 -20.83 11.90 -1.28
N GLU A 146 -21.14 13.14 -0.91
CA GLU A 146 -21.60 14.17 -1.84
C GLU A 146 -20.57 14.42 -2.96
N PHE A 147 -19.29 14.59 -2.62
CA PHE A 147 -18.23 14.76 -3.62
C PHE A 147 -18.09 13.54 -4.52
N TYR A 148 -18.20 12.33 -3.97
CA TYR A 148 -18.15 11.11 -4.77
C TYR A 148 -19.29 11.04 -5.79
N GLU A 149 -20.51 11.39 -5.40
CA GLU A 149 -21.66 11.43 -6.31
C GLU A 149 -21.49 12.50 -7.40
N LEU A 150 -20.96 13.67 -7.04
CA LEU A 150 -20.61 14.73 -7.98
C LEU A 150 -19.53 14.28 -8.96
N ASP A 151 -18.43 13.72 -8.45
CA ASP A 151 -17.31 13.24 -9.25
C ASP A 151 -17.71 12.12 -10.21
N GLN A 152 -18.68 11.28 -9.84
CA GLN A 152 -19.19 10.26 -10.76
C GLN A 152 -19.95 10.85 -11.95
N LYS A 153 -20.64 11.98 -11.74
CA LYS A 153 -21.37 12.71 -12.80
C LYS A 153 -20.43 13.57 -13.64
N GLU A 154 -19.55 14.32 -12.99
CA GLU A 154 -18.73 15.35 -13.64
C GLU A 154 -17.33 14.87 -14.04
N LYS A 155 -16.90 13.69 -13.57
CA LYS A 155 -15.60 13.07 -13.84
C LYS A 155 -14.42 13.98 -13.47
N ILE A 156 -14.51 14.67 -12.33
CA ILE A 156 -13.55 15.69 -11.89
C ILE A 156 -12.14 15.10 -11.74
N ARG A 157 -12.01 13.99 -11.00
CA ARG A 157 -10.72 13.31 -10.77
C ARG A 157 -10.15 12.71 -12.04
N GLU A 158 -10.99 12.16 -12.91
CA GLU A 158 -10.56 11.57 -14.18
C GLU A 158 -10.00 12.64 -15.13
N LYS A 159 -10.71 13.76 -15.28
CA LYS A 159 -10.23 14.93 -16.04
C LYS A 159 -8.91 15.44 -15.47
N PHE A 160 -8.80 15.52 -14.14
CA PHE A 160 -7.58 15.96 -13.48
C PHE A 160 -6.40 15.00 -13.73
N VAL A 161 -6.60 13.68 -13.58
CA VAL A 161 -5.58 12.67 -13.94
C VAL A 161 -5.15 12.81 -15.40
N SER A 162 -6.10 13.00 -16.32
CA SER A 162 -5.80 13.14 -17.74
C SER A 162 -4.86 14.31 -17.99
N ILE A 163 -5.12 15.46 -17.36
CA ILE A 163 -4.30 16.65 -17.47
C ILE A 163 -2.91 16.43 -16.85
N LEU A 164 -2.83 15.81 -15.67
CA LEU A 164 -1.55 15.49 -15.03
C LEU A 164 -0.69 14.53 -15.86
N LYS A 165 -1.32 13.55 -16.53
CA LYS A 165 -0.62 12.60 -17.40
C LYS A 165 0.03 13.29 -18.60
N GLU A 166 -0.65 14.28 -19.18
CA GLU A 166 -0.09 15.04 -20.30
C GLU A 166 0.99 16.03 -19.82
N GLU A 167 0.74 16.77 -18.73
CA GLU A 167 1.68 17.75 -18.19
C GLU A 167 3.01 17.11 -17.74
N PHE A 168 2.94 15.97 -17.05
CA PHE A 168 4.12 15.28 -16.50
C PHE A 168 4.53 14.06 -17.34
N LYS A 169 4.17 14.06 -18.63
CA LYS A 169 4.50 12.97 -19.55
C LYS A 169 6.01 12.76 -19.62
N GLY A 170 6.44 11.50 -19.49
CA GLY A 170 7.85 11.13 -19.53
C GLY A 170 8.63 11.42 -18.24
N LYS A 171 8.01 11.98 -17.19
CA LYS A 171 8.68 12.27 -15.90
C LYS A 171 8.68 11.09 -14.91
N GLY A 172 8.32 9.88 -15.36
CA GLY A 172 8.31 8.67 -14.52
C GLY A 172 7.15 8.57 -13.52
N LEU A 173 6.25 9.56 -13.47
CA LEU A 173 5.07 9.54 -12.60
C LEU A 173 3.98 8.61 -13.15
N SER A 174 3.28 7.93 -12.23
CA SER A 174 2.09 7.15 -12.56
C SER A 174 0.91 7.59 -11.72
N PHE A 175 -0.29 7.53 -12.29
CA PHE A 175 -1.47 8.08 -11.65
C PHE A 175 -2.51 6.99 -11.43
N SER A 176 -3.08 6.95 -10.22
CA SER A 176 -4.16 6.05 -9.84
C SER A 176 -5.30 6.84 -9.22
N ILE A 177 -6.55 6.45 -9.48
CA ILE A 177 -7.72 7.03 -8.83
C ILE A 177 -8.18 6.07 -7.74
N GLY A 178 -8.21 6.54 -6.50
CA GLY A 178 -8.74 5.76 -5.38
C GLY A 178 -10.22 5.43 -5.57
N ARG A 179 -10.57 4.14 -5.60
CA ARG A 179 -11.97 3.68 -5.56
C ARG A 179 -12.39 3.52 -4.11
N LYS A 180 -13.64 3.85 -3.80
CA LYS A 180 -14.26 3.65 -2.48
C LYS A 180 -14.00 2.22 -1.99
N ARG A 181 -13.30 2.03 -0.87
CA ARG A 181 -13.22 0.72 -0.20
C ARG A 181 -14.65 0.24 0.11
N LEU A 182 -15.00 -0.94 -0.41
CA LEU A 182 -16.28 -1.65 -0.19
C LEU A 182 -16.65 -1.80 1.30
N ARG A 183 -15.66 -1.70 2.21
CA ARG A 183 -15.85 -1.82 3.66
C ARG A 183 -16.75 -0.74 4.29
N ASP A 184 -16.92 0.42 3.65
CA ASP A 184 -17.72 1.52 4.23
C ASP A 184 -19.21 1.50 3.81
N LEU A 185 -19.61 0.54 2.95
CA LEU A 185 -21.00 0.36 2.49
C LEU A 185 -21.78 -0.73 3.25
N LEU A 186 -21.11 -1.53 4.09
CA LEU A 186 -21.72 -2.61 4.86
C LEU A 186 -21.75 -2.28 6.36
N ARG A 187 -22.52 -1.25 6.73
CA ARG A 187 -23.28 -1.26 7.99
C ARG A 187 -24.66 -0.67 7.78
N PRO A 188 -25.61 -1.47 7.28
CA PRO A 188 -26.96 -1.50 7.79
C PRO A 188 -27.07 -2.59 8.85
N SER A 189 -27.86 -2.28 9.86
CA SER A 189 -28.30 -3.14 10.95
C SER A 189 -28.77 -4.52 10.48
N ASP A 190 -28.50 -5.51 11.31
CA ASP A 190 -29.16 -6.81 11.42
C ASP A 190 -28.86 -8.00 10.47
N HIS A 191 -28.45 -9.09 11.15
CA HIS A 191 -28.82 -10.50 10.97
C HIS A 191 -28.06 -11.39 9.96
N ARG A 192 -27.19 -12.25 10.55
CA ARG A 192 -26.75 -13.64 10.20
C ARG A 192 -26.11 -13.93 8.82
N PRO A 193 -25.07 -14.78 8.77
CA PRO A 193 -24.37 -15.12 7.54
C PRO A 193 -25.15 -16.15 6.71
N ARG A 194 -25.41 -15.85 5.44
CA ARG A 194 -25.71 -16.88 4.43
C ARG A 194 -24.55 -16.95 3.44
N SER A 195 -23.99 -18.15 3.36
CA SER A 195 -23.07 -18.60 2.33
C SER A 195 -23.64 -18.38 0.93
N VAL A 196 -22.84 -17.81 0.02
CA VAL A 196 -23.10 -17.87 -1.42
C VAL A 196 -21.79 -18.22 -2.12
N GLN A 197 -21.76 -19.40 -2.73
CA GLN A 197 -20.87 -19.77 -3.82
C GLN A 197 -21.22 -18.92 -5.04
N SER A 198 -20.21 -18.33 -5.70
CA SER A 198 -20.30 -18.05 -7.14
C SER A 198 -18.93 -18.20 -7.80
N ARG A 199 -18.94 -19.02 -8.85
CA ARG A 199 -17.87 -19.18 -9.85
C ARG A 199 -17.82 -17.94 -10.75
N GLY A 200 -16.63 -17.63 -11.26
CA GLY A 200 -16.48 -16.93 -12.55
C GLY A 200 -15.65 -15.64 -12.52
N ASN A 201 -14.38 -15.79 -12.88
CA ASN A 201 -13.51 -14.82 -13.57
C ASN A 201 -13.59 -13.33 -13.19
N SER A 202 -12.64 -12.89 -12.35
CA SER A 202 -11.88 -11.67 -12.62
C SER A 202 -10.54 -11.76 -11.89
N THR A 203 -9.47 -11.31 -12.55
CA THR A 203 -8.10 -11.23 -12.05
C THR A 203 -7.98 -10.32 -10.83
N THR A 204 -8.37 -10.82 -9.68
CA THR A 204 -7.85 -10.44 -8.38
C THR A 204 -6.57 -11.24 -8.17
N LEU A 205 -5.45 -10.58 -7.87
CA LEU A 205 -4.25 -11.27 -7.40
C LEU A 205 -4.66 -12.09 -6.15
N PRO A 206 -4.68 -13.43 -6.21
CA PRO A 206 -4.94 -14.24 -5.03
C PRO A 206 -3.77 -14.05 -4.07
N ALA A 207 -4.03 -14.16 -2.76
CA ALA A 207 -3.04 -14.12 -1.68
C ALA A 207 -1.66 -14.61 -2.15
N ALA A 208 -0.74 -13.65 -2.37
CA ALA A 208 0.47 -13.92 -3.13
C ALA A 208 1.51 -14.57 -2.21
N PHE A 209 1.53 -15.90 -2.20
CA PHE A 209 2.71 -16.67 -1.79
C PHE A 209 3.74 -16.57 -2.91
N LEU A 210 4.82 -15.82 -2.69
CA LEU A 210 5.90 -15.67 -3.67
C LEU A 210 7.14 -16.40 -3.15
N LEU A 211 7.45 -17.53 -3.78
CA LEU A 211 8.68 -18.27 -3.53
C LEU A 211 9.81 -17.59 -4.31
N MET A 212 10.84 -17.10 -3.63
CA MET A 212 11.95 -16.40 -4.28
C MET A 212 13.31 -16.93 -3.84
N ARG A 213 14.33 -16.79 -4.69
CA ARG A 213 15.72 -17.10 -4.32
C ARG A 213 16.33 -15.96 -3.48
N GLU A 214 17.27 -16.21 -2.58
CA GLU A 214 17.87 -15.15 -1.72
C GLU A 214 18.43 -13.96 -2.52
N ALA A 215 19.12 -14.24 -3.64
CA ALA A 215 19.60 -13.19 -4.54
C ALA A 215 18.44 -12.33 -5.06
N ALA A 216 17.25 -12.93 -5.22
CA ALA A 216 16.04 -12.24 -5.60
C ALA A 216 15.42 -11.41 -4.48
N ALA A 217 15.82 -11.50 -3.20
CA ALA A 217 15.31 -10.65 -2.12
C ALA A 217 15.88 -9.21 -2.18
N LEU A 218 17.17 -9.09 -2.48
CA LEU A 218 17.78 -7.82 -2.91
C LEU A 218 17.17 -7.37 -4.23
N THR A 219 16.94 -8.31 -5.15
CA THR A 219 16.18 -8.02 -6.36
C THR A 219 14.72 -7.69 -6.07
N VAL A 220 14.11 -8.00 -4.92
CA VAL A 220 12.74 -7.59 -4.55
C VAL A 220 12.75 -6.16 -4.15
N CYS A 221 13.70 -5.73 -3.31
CA CYS A 221 13.94 -4.31 -3.10
C CYS A 221 14.15 -3.60 -4.45
N CYS A 222 14.90 -4.20 -5.38
CA CYS A 222 15.09 -3.68 -6.74
C CYS A 222 13.93 -3.95 -7.73
N ILE A 223 12.99 -4.88 -7.53
CA ILE A 223 11.87 -5.27 -8.45
C ILE A 223 10.63 -4.51 -8.02
N VAL A 224 10.40 -4.45 -6.71
CA VAL A 224 9.60 -3.40 -6.09
C VAL A 224 10.06 -2.08 -6.68
N PHE A 225 11.35 -1.73 -6.68
CA PHE A 225 11.82 -0.45 -7.22
C PHE A 225 11.79 -0.30 -8.76
N THR A 226 12.27 -1.28 -9.54
CA THR A 226 12.32 -1.19 -11.03
C THR A 226 10.95 -1.34 -11.69
N ARG A 227 9.95 -1.86 -10.96
CA ARG A 227 8.54 -1.89 -11.39
C ARG A 227 7.61 -1.01 -10.57
N GLN A 228 8.04 -0.42 -9.45
CA GLN A 228 7.30 0.65 -8.77
C GLN A 228 7.42 1.90 -9.64
N ARG A 229 6.48 1.98 -10.55
CA ARG A 229 5.87 3.25 -10.87
C ARG A 229 5.49 3.94 -9.56
N PHE A 230 6.12 5.07 -9.23
CA PHE A 230 5.65 5.89 -8.11
C PHE A 230 4.21 6.30 -8.43
N TYR A 231 3.28 5.80 -7.62
CA TYR A 231 1.86 6.01 -7.82
C TYR A 231 1.45 7.28 -7.10
N LEU A 232 1.11 8.27 -7.88
CA LEU A 232 0.33 9.40 -7.41
C LEU A 232 -1.13 8.98 -7.34
N ILE A 233 -1.69 8.98 -6.13
CA ILE A 233 -3.08 8.57 -5.94
C ILE A 233 -3.94 9.83 -5.83
N LEU A 234 -4.76 10.09 -6.85
CA LEU A 234 -5.86 11.03 -6.74
C LEU A 234 -6.99 10.34 -5.97
N SER A 235 -6.97 10.50 -4.65
CA SER A 235 -7.82 9.76 -3.73
C SER A 235 -8.87 10.65 -3.07
N SER A 236 -10.09 10.11 -2.95
CA SER A 236 -11.06 10.54 -1.94
C SER A 236 -10.84 9.82 -0.60
N GLU A 237 -9.84 8.95 -0.50
CA GLU A 237 -9.61 8.05 0.64
C GLU A 237 -8.50 8.55 1.56
N VAL A 238 -8.68 8.23 2.84
CA VAL A 238 -7.70 8.33 3.94
C VAL A 238 -6.62 7.28 3.76
#